data_AF-A0A2E0L1R1-F1
#
_entry.id   AF-A0A2E0L1R1-F1
#
_cell.length_a   1.000
_cell.length_b   1.000
_cell.length_c   1.000
_cell.angle_alpha   90.00
_cell.angle_beta   90.00
_cell.angle_gamma   90.00
#
_symmetry.space_group_name_H-M   'P 1'
#
loop_
_entity.id
_entity.type
_entity.pdbx_description
1 polymer ?
#
loop_
_entity_poly.entity_id
_entity_poly.type
_entity_poly.pdbx_seq_one_letter_code
_entity_poly.pdbx_strand_id
1 'polypeptide(L)'
;MASQDEIEKVRQAIMRFRELLDLMQMQLEAGEQAYARLFDGHDTTGMKEKDAQWLIAEQIVDDTEALKRAALTMQFEARNMEREFEALYGNLITE
;
A
#
# COMPACT_ATOMS: atom_id res chain seq x y z
N MET A 1 4.86 -4.35 40.59
CA MET A 1 4.71 -5.25 39.42
C MET A 1 3.40 -4.88 38.75
N ALA A 2 3.37 -4.84 37.42
CA ALA A 2 2.11 -4.69 36.70
C ALA A 2 1.20 -5.90 36.97
N SER A 3 -0.10 -5.65 37.08
CA SER A 3 -1.13 -6.67 37.18
C SER A 3 -1.26 -7.45 35.87
N GLN A 4 -1.82 -8.66 35.95
CA GLN A 4 -2.09 -9.48 34.77
C GLN A 4 -3.03 -8.77 33.79
N ASP A 5 -3.98 -7.97 34.29
CA ASP A 5 -4.90 -7.18 33.48
C ASP A 5 -4.18 -6.05 32.73
N GLU A 6 -3.26 -5.34 33.38
CA GLU A 6 -2.42 -4.32 32.72
C GLU A 6 -1.54 -4.93 31.62
N ILE A 7 -0.97 -6.11 31.88
CA ILE A 7 -0.16 -6.83 30.90
C ILE A 7 -1.01 -7.26 29.69
N GLU A 8 -2.21 -7.79 29.91
CA GLU A 8 -3.10 -8.22 28.82
C GLU A 8 -3.57 -7.05 27.97
N LYS A 9 -3.87 -5.89 28.57
CA LYS A 9 -4.20 -4.66 27.82
C LYS A 9 -3.07 -4.24 26.89
N VAL A 10 -1.83 -4.22 27.40
CA VAL A 10 -0.65 -3.87 26.58
C VAL A 10 -0.43 -4.91 25.47
N ARG A 11 -0.64 -6.21 25.75
CA ARG A 11 -0.56 -7.27 24.74
C ARG A 11 -1.56 -7.05 23.61
N GLN A 12 -2.81 -6.71 23.93
CA GLN A 12 -3.85 -6.43 22.95
C GLN A 12 -3.53 -5.18 22.11
N ALA A 13 -3.01 -4.13 22.74
CA ALA A 13 -2.53 -2.95 22.03
C ALA A 13 -1.40 -3.27 21.04
N ILE A 14 -0.44 -4.12 21.43
CA ILE A 14 0.64 -4.60 20.55
C ILE A 14 0.08 -5.40 19.36
N MET A 15 -0.91 -6.27 19.59
CA MET A 15 -1.56 -7.02 18.52
C MET A 15 -2.26 -6.10 17.51
N ARG A 16 -3.03 -5.12 17.98
CA ARG A 16 -3.68 -4.13 17.10
C ARG A 16 -2.69 -3.28 16.33
N PHE A 17 -1.55 -2.92 16.95
CA PHE A 17 -0.49 -2.22 16.24
C PHE A 17 0.08 -3.07 15.09
N ARG A 18 0.19 -4.40 15.28
CA ARG A 18 0.59 -5.30 14.20
C ARG A 18 -0.45 -5.34 13.07
N GLU A 19 -1.74 -5.39 13.40
CA GLU A 19 -2.83 -5.33 12.41
C GLU A 19 -2.78 -4.06 11.56
N LEU A 20 -2.48 -2.91 12.16
CA LEU A 20 -2.26 -1.66 11.43
C LEU A 20 -1.11 -1.76 10.43
N LEU A 21 0.01 -2.37 10.82
CA LEU A 21 1.16 -2.56 9.94
C LEU A 21 0.84 -3.49 8.78
N ASP A 22 0.15 -4.60 9.04
CA ASP A 22 -0.22 -5.57 8.02
C ASP A 22 -1.18 -4.94 6.98
N LEU A 23 -2.10 -4.09 7.44
CA LEU A 23 -2.98 -3.33 6.55
C LEU A 23 -2.22 -2.35 5.67
N MET A 24 -1.28 -1.58 6.24
CA MET A 24 -0.46 -0.65 5.46
C MET A 24 0.39 -1.38 4.41
N GLN A 25 0.93 -2.56 4.76
CA GLN A 25 1.70 -3.38 3.83
C GLN A 25 0.84 -3.89 2.68
N MET A 26 -0.34 -4.43 2.98
CA MET A 26 -1.27 -4.91 1.95
C MET A 26 -1.64 -3.81 0.94
N GLN A 27 -1.90 -2.59 1.43
CA GLN A 27 -2.29 -1.47 0.57
C GLN A 27 -1.12 -0.95 -0.26
N LEU A 28 0.10 -0.95 0.30
CA LEU A 28 1.31 -0.64 -0.45
C LEU A 28 1.55 -1.67 -1.57
N GLU A 29 1.44 -2.97 -1.26
CA GLU A 29 1.59 -4.05 -2.25
C GLU A 29 0.59 -3.91 -3.42
N ALA A 30 -0.66 -3.51 -3.15
CA ALA A 30 -1.64 -3.24 -4.20
C ALA A 30 -1.21 -2.09 -5.12
N GLY A 31 -0.66 -1.00 -4.56
CA GLY A 31 -0.09 0.11 -5.32
C GLY A 31 1.12 -0.29 -6.15
N GLU A 32 2.04 -1.07 -5.58
CA GLU A 32 3.21 -1.61 -6.28
C GLU A 32 2.80 -2.53 -7.45
N GLN A 33 1.77 -3.36 -7.25
CA GLN A 33 1.21 -4.18 -8.33
C GLN A 33 0.58 -3.32 -9.45
N ALA A 34 -0.13 -2.25 -9.10
CA ALA A 34 -0.70 -1.34 -10.09
C ALA A 34 0.39 -0.64 -10.91
N TYR A 35 1.51 -0.26 -10.29
CA TYR A 35 2.69 0.27 -10.97
C TYR A 35 3.36 -0.79 -11.86
N ALA A 36 3.59 -2.00 -11.34
CA ALA A 36 4.22 -3.09 -12.08
C ALA A 36 3.46 -3.43 -13.37
N ARG A 37 2.12 -3.37 -13.34
CA ARG A 37 1.27 -3.61 -14.52
C ARG A 37 1.50 -2.64 -15.68
N LEU A 38 2.09 -1.47 -15.45
CA LEU A 38 2.49 -0.56 -16.53
C LEU A 38 3.57 -1.18 -17.44
N PHE A 39 4.29 -2.19 -16.94
CA PHE A 39 5.37 -2.87 -17.64
C PHE A 39 4.94 -4.26 -18.15
N ASP A 40 3.67 -4.66 -17.97
CA ASP A 40 3.19 -5.97 -18.41
C ASP A 40 3.37 -6.14 -19.92
N GLY A 41 3.96 -7.28 -20.33
CA GLY A 41 4.27 -7.54 -21.73
C GLY A 41 5.60 -6.96 -22.23
N HIS A 42 6.34 -6.28 -21.36
CA HIS A 42 7.69 -5.77 -21.65
C HIS A 42 8.74 -6.52 -20.84
N ASP A 43 9.80 -6.95 -21.51
CA ASP A 43 10.97 -7.50 -20.80
C ASP A 43 11.83 -6.33 -20.28
N THR A 44 11.66 -6.03 -19.00
CA THR A 44 12.44 -5.00 -18.29
C THR A 44 13.54 -5.61 -17.42
N THR A 45 13.81 -6.92 -17.56
CA THR A 45 14.73 -7.65 -16.70
C THR A 45 16.15 -7.08 -16.81
N GLY A 46 16.71 -6.67 -15.68
CA GLY A 46 18.06 -6.11 -15.62
C GLY A 46 18.19 -4.67 -16.15
N MET A 47 17.09 -4.06 -16.60
CA MET A 47 17.08 -2.63 -16.91
C MET A 47 17.18 -1.81 -15.62
N LYS A 48 17.79 -0.62 -15.72
CA LYS A 48 17.62 0.37 -14.67
C LYS A 48 16.20 0.90 -14.74
N GLU A 49 15.61 1.20 -13.59
CA GLU A 49 14.22 1.66 -13.51
C GLU A 49 13.93 2.85 -14.45
N LYS A 50 14.83 3.84 -14.49
CA LYS A 50 14.73 4.98 -15.40
C LYS A 50 14.59 4.57 -16.87
N ASP A 51 15.36 3.57 -17.30
CA ASP A 51 15.37 3.11 -18.69
C ASP A 51 14.08 2.34 -19.02
N ALA A 52 13.59 1.54 -18.07
CA ALA A 52 12.30 0.85 -18.19
C ALA A 52 11.14 1.87 -18.25
N GLN A 53 11.17 2.91 -17.41
CA GLN A 53 10.18 3.99 -17.43
C GLN A 53 10.19 4.73 -18.77
N TRP A 54 11.37 4.98 -19.35
CA TRP A 54 11.49 5.60 -20.67
C TRP A 54 10.85 4.75 -21.76
N LEU A 55 11.12 3.44 -21.75
CA LEU A 55 10.52 2.49 -22.69
C LEU A 55 8.99 2.54 -22.66
N ILE A 56 8.39 2.51 -21.47
CA ILE A 56 6.94 2.59 -21.33
C ILE A 56 6.42 3.97 -21.75
N ALA A 57 7.11 5.04 -21.36
CA ALA A 57 6.72 6.40 -21.72
C ALA A 57 6.63 6.60 -23.24
N GLU A 58 7.58 6.06 -24.01
CA GLU A 58 7.56 6.11 -25.48
C GLU A 58 6.32 5.43 -26.07
N GLN A 59 5.77 4.40 -25.42
CA GLN A 59 4.63 3.64 -25.92
C GLN A 59 3.29 4.28 -25.56
N ILE A 60 3.21 4.94 -24.41
CA ILE A 60 1.96 5.49 -23.87
C ILE A 60 1.86 7.02 -24.03
N VAL A 61 2.84 7.66 -24.66
CA VAL A 61 2.89 9.14 -24.79
C VAL A 61 1.63 9.71 -25.47
N ASP A 62 1.10 9.00 -26.46
CA ASP A 62 -0.11 9.41 -27.19
C ASP A 62 -1.41 8.97 -26.49
N ASP A 63 -1.34 7.95 -25.61
CA ASP A 63 -2.46 7.47 -24.80
C ASP A 63 -2.01 7.06 -23.39
N THR A 64 -2.19 7.98 -22.45
CA THR A 64 -1.78 7.81 -21.04
C THR A 64 -2.84 7.14 -20.17
N GLU A 65 -3.91 6.57 -20.74
CA GLU A 65 -5.00 5.98 -19.95
C GLU A 65 -4.55 4.86 -19.00
N ALA A 66 -3.55 4.05 -19.39
CA ALA A 66 -2.98 3.03 -18.51
C ALA A 66 -2.37 3.64 -17.24
N LEU A 67 -1.60 4.73 -17.39
CA LEU A 67 -1.01 5.47 -16.27
C LEU A 67 -2.09 6.11 -15.38
N LYS A 68 -3.12 6.72 -15.99
CA LYS A 68 -4.23 7.31 -15.23
C LYS A 68 -4.99 6.25 -14.44
N ARG A 69 -5.23 5.08 -15.00
CA ARG A 69 -5.89 3.96 -14.30
C ARG A 69 -5.05 3.47 -13.12
N ALA A 70 -3.75 3.28 -13.31
CA ALA A 70 -2.85 2.90 -12.21
C ALA A 70 -2.87 3.95 -11.07
N ALA A 71 -2.80 5.24 -11.41
CA ALA A 71 -2.88 6.33 -10.44
C ALA A 71 -4.24 6.40 -9.72
N LEU A 72 -5.35 6.16 -10.44
CA LEU A 72 -6.69 6.11 -9.86
C LEU A 72 -6.85 4.93 -8.90
N THR A 73 -6.33 3.75 -9.23
CA THR A 73 -6.28 2.60 -8.32
C THR A 73 -5.53 2.98 -7.05
N MET A 74 -4.33 3.56 -7.17
CA MET A 74 -3.55 3.97 -6.00
C MET A 74 -4.29 5.02 -5.15
N GLN A 75 -5.00 5.96 -5.77
CA GLN A 75 -5.83 6.93 -5.05
C GLN A 75 -6.96 6.25 -4.28
N PHE A 76 -7.61 5.24 -4.87
CA PHE A 76 -8.66 4.47 -4.21
C PHE A 76 -8.12 3.68 -3.03
N GLU A 77 -7.02 2.93 -3.22
CA GLU A 77 -6.38 2.17 -2.15
C GLU A 77 -5.90 3.07 -1.01
N ALA A 78 -5.33 4.24 -1.32
CA ALA A 78 -4.93 5.21 -0.29
C ALA A 78 -6.10 5.70 0.57
N ARG A 79 -7.25 5.99 -0.06
CA ARG A 79 -8.48 6.37 0.67
C ARG A 79 -9.04 5.22 1.49
N ASN A 80 -8.97 4.01 0.96
CA ASN A 80 -9.40 2.83 1.68
C ASN A 80 -8.53 2.59 2.92
N MET A 81 -7.21 2.66 2.74
CA MET A 81 -6.22 2.58 3.81
C MET A 81 -6.47 3.62 4.89
N GLU A 82 -6.67 4.89 4.53
CA GLU A 82 -6.95 5.97 5.49
C GLU A 82 -8.15 5.64 6.39
N ARG A 83 -9.26 5.23 5.78
CA ARG A 83 -10.49 4.85 6.51
C ARG A 83 -10.28 3.65 7.43
N GLU A 84 -9.62 2.59 6.95
CA GLU A 84 -9.40 1.38 7.76
C GLU A 84 -8.38 1.63 8.89
N PHE A 85 -7.35 2.43 8.61
CA PHE A 85 -6.39 2.89 9.60
C PHE A 85 -7.06 3.68 10.71
N GLU A 86 -7.92 4.65 10.38
CA GLU A 86 -8.67 5.44 11.38
C GLU A 86 -9.52 4.55 12.29
N ALA A 87 -10.19 3.54 11.75
CA ALA A 87 -11.01 2.61 12.52
C ALA A 87 -10.16 1.78 13.51
N LEU A 88 -9.05 1.20 13.05
CA LEU A 88 -8.16 0.39 13.89
C LEU A 88 -7.38 1.24 14.90
N TYR A 89 -6.91 2.42 14.50
CA TYR A 89 -6.26 3.38 15.39
C TYR A 89 -7.22 3.84 16.49
N GLY A 90 -8.48 4.12 16.15
CA GLY A 90 -9.52 4.40 17.13
C GLY A 90 -9.61 3.32 18.20
N ASN A 91 -9.71 2.04 17.78
CA ASN A 91 -9.75 0.89 18.69
C ASN A 91 -8.47 0.75 19.54
N LEU A 92 -7.32 1.20 19.05
CA LEU A 92 -6.05 1.15 19.80
C LEU A 92 -5.98 2.22 20.91
N ILE A 93 -6.52 3.42 20.66
CA ILE A 93 -6.35 4.58 21.55
C ILE A 93 -7.53 4.78 22.52
N THR A 94 -8.72 4.25 22.19
CA THR A 94 -9.92 4.40 23.05
C THR A 94 -10.12 3.27 24.06
N GLU A 95 -9.24 2.27 24.11
CA GLU A 95 -9.18 1.25 25.18
C GLU A 95 -8.15 1.57 26.26
#